data_AF-A0A099YCZ6-F1
#
_entry.id   AF-A0A099YCZ6-F1
#
_cell.length_a   1.000
_cell.length_b   1.000
_cell.length_c   1.000
_cell.angle_alpha   90.00
_cell.angle_beta   90.00
_cell.angle_gamma   90.00
#
_symmetry.space_group_name_H-M   'P 1'
#
loop_
_entity.id
_entity.type
_entity.pdbx_description
1 polymer ?
#
loop_
_entity_poly.entity_id
_entity_poly.type
_entity_poly.pdbx_seq_one_letter_code
_entity_poly.pdbx_strand_id
1 'polypeptide(L)'
;MAEELTNPLTSLLKKKYGIAAPSNVLRFTDKDTLFTAWRKTAQFIYKNGEWSDQDYLDAIMSTYEPGTYKKAYAVGKEGDKDFFGVGESENIERIKKVVAHDTKDKATPADLKLYKVKFENSRDQYFVIDPTNHLTSKHNVSYHFTNDPGLGSWKLGNANLTIGYAKLKADVLAEFDKNKDYSPEEKAKIRPVIEKKLQLLENPEFRKYNRFYFEMEEYGNWTHDEFIAKTQPDPRHASDKDSDKYRIYVQNTKLGTVTHTIREADYQEARKSNLALKFLHNYLADTYNLVIEQHFERDLDKQTHARAWEQKKQINKETRAMMDKTQLKQYFKAVELDNDVDLDLYKQLSPEMMRLLKIMPAGDQKPILRLRKLGNYKAKGMYVPSKNTLVVDFRRRARFIRIWLMEREQPAIPRSSTSMGTIWIGI
;
A
#
# COMPACT_ATOMS: atom_id res chain seq x y z
N MET A 1 16.64 -32.45 1.83
CA MET A 1 15.48 -31.54 1.69
C MET A 1 15.88 -30.25 2.39
N ALA A 2 16.40 -29.27 1.65
CA ALA A 2 16.76 -27.98 2.22
C ALA A 2 15.45 -27.25 2.52
N GLU A 3 15.19 -26.91 3.78
CA GLU A 3 14.23 -25.86 4.11
C GLU A 3 14.65 -24.62 3.32
N GLU A 4 13.90 -24.30 2.28
CA GLU A 4 13.96 -23.01 1.63
C GLU A 4 13.73 -21.98 2.73
N LEU A 5 14.78 -21.26 3.11
CA LEU A 5 14.73 -20.12 4.02
C LEU A 5 13.72 -19.13 3.43
N THR A 6 12.45 -19.25 3.83
CA THR A 6 11.35 -18.44 3.31
C THR A 6 11.69 -16.98 3.58
N ASN A 7 11.85 -16.21 2.50
CA ASN A 7 12.14 -14.79 2.60
C ASN A 7 11.02 -14.12 3.43
N PRO A 8 11.32 -13.44 4.55
CA PRO A 8 10.32 -12.80 5.40
C PRO A 8 9.37 -11.85 4.65
N LEU A 9 9.85 -11.17 3.59
CA LEU A 9 9.04 -10.28 2.76
C LEU A 9 8.05 -11.06 1.90
N THR A 10 8.46 -12.21 1.37
CA THR A 10 7.55 -13.14 0.67
C THR A 10 6.49 -13.71 1.60
N SER A 11 6.88 -14.09 2.82
CA SER A 11 5.94 -14.52 3.85
C SER A 11 4.96 -13.41 4.23
N LEU A 12 5.39 -12.15 4.22
CA LEU A 12 4.53 -10.99 4.50
C LEU A 12 3.52 -10.74 3.38
N LEU A 13 3.92 -10.80 2.10
CA LEU A 13 2.97 -10.67 0.99
C LEU A 13 1.98 -11.83 0.92
N LYS A 14 2.41 -13.05 1.26
CA LYS A 14 1.52 -14.20 1.42
C LYS A 14 0.50 -13.96 2.53
N LYS A 15 0.94 -13.43 3.66
CA LYS A 15 0.05 -13.10 4.80
C LYS A 15 -0.94 -11.98 4.47
N LYS A 16 -0.49 -10.91 3.81
CA LYS A 16 -1.33 -9.75 3.48
C LYS A 16 -2.33 -10.04 2.35
N TYR A 17 -1.88 -10.71 1.29
CA TYR A 17 -2.63 -10.80 0.04
C TYR A 17 -2.77 -12.21 -0.53
N GLY A 18 -2.18 -13.23 0.09
CA GLY A 18 -2.13 -14.59 -0.46
C GLY A 18 -1.07 -14.79 -1.56
N ILE A 19 -0.16 -13.83 -1.76
CA ILE A 19 0.85 -13.86 -2.82
C ILE A 19 2.09 -14.64 -2.37
N ALA A 20 2.30 -15.82 -2.93
CA ALA A 20 3.43 -16.68 -2.55
C ALA A 20 4.73 -16.39 -3.33
N ALA A 21 4.65 -15.96 -4.60
CA ALA A 21 5.82 -15.72 -5.43
C ALA A 21 5.54 -14.64 -6.49
N PRO A 22 5.74 -13.35 -6.18
CA PRO A 22 5.45 -12.31 -7.13
C PRO A 22 6.46 -12.33 -8.27
N SER A 23 5.95 -12.44 -9.49
CA SER A 23 6.69 -12.42 -10.74
C SER A 23 6.68 -11.02 -11.36
N ASN A 24 5.57 -10.30 -11.24
CA ASN A 24 5.38 -8.95 -11.76
C ASN A 24 5.83 -7.87 -10.76
N VAL A 25 6.24 -6.70 -11.25
CA VAL A 25 6.71 -5.58 -10.41
C VAL A 25 5.61 -4.53 -10.30
N LEU A 26 5.25 -4.14 -9.07
CA LEU A 26 4.48 -2.93 -8.82
C LEU A 26 5.38 -1.71 -9.08
N ARG A 27 4.91 -0.70 -9.81
CA ARG A 27 5.66 0.53 -10.09
C ARG A 27 4.79 1.77 -9.97
N PHE A 28 5.15 2.63 -9.01
CA PHE A 28 4.63 3.98 -8.90
C PHE A 28 5.56 4.99 -9.57
N THR A 29 4.99 6.13 -9.93
CA THR A 29 5.61 7.30 -10.57
C THR A 29 5.04 8.53 -9.89
N ASP A 30 5.73 9.66 -10.01
CA ASP A 30 5.29 10.93 -9.38
C ASP A 30 3.95 11.46 -9.92
N LYS A 31 3.48 10.90 -11.05
CA LYS A 31 2.17 11.22 -11.65
C LYS A 31 1.03 10.35 -11.10
N ASP A 32 1.34 9.32 -10.32
CA ASP A 32 0.33 8.42 -9.79
C ASP A 32 -0.45 9.09 -8.66
N THR A 33 -1.73 9.32 -8.92
CA THR A 33 -2.71 9.72 -7.89
C THR A 33 -3.06 8.54 -6.99
N LEU A 34 -3.73 8.80 -5.86
CA LEU A 34 -4.25 7.76 -4.98
C LEU A 34 -5.07 6.69 -5.75
N PHE A 35 -5.95 7.10 -6.68
CA PHE A 35 -6.69 6.20 -7.57
C PHE A 35 -5.79 5.31 -8.43
N THR A 36 -4.70 5.88 -8.96
CA THR A 36 -3.83 5.14 -9.87
C THR A 36 -2.95 4.17 -9.09
N ALA A 37 -2.45 4.57 -7.92
CA ALA A 37 -1.74 3.71 -6.99
C ALA A 37 -2.64 2.55 -6.51
N TRP A 38 -3.86 2.86 -6.04
CA TRP A 38 -4.87 1.87 -5.63
C TRP A 38 -5.12 0.82 -6.71
N ARG A 39 -5.42 1.27 -7.94
CA ARG A 39 -5.66 0.40 -9.10
C ARG A 39 -4.44 -0.46 -9.45
N LYS A 40 -3.24 0.14 -9.49
CA LYS A 40 -2.00 -0.58 -9.81
C LYS A 40 -1.69 -1.66 -8.77
N THR A 41 -1.89 -1.36 -7.48
CA THR A 41 -1.70 -2.33 -6.40
C THR A 41 -2.69 -3.48 -6.51
N ALA A 42 -3.98 -3.20 -6.77
CA ALA A 42 -4.98 -4.24 -7.00
C ALA A 42 -4.61 -5.16 -8.18
N GLN A 43 -4.19 -4.58 -9.31
CA GLN A 43 -3.73 -5.34 -10.47
C GLN A 43 -2.48 -6.17 -10.16
N PHE A 44 -1.54 -5.62 -9.38
CA PHE A 44 -0.37 -6.37 -8.92
C PHE A 44 -0.78 -7.54 -8.05
N ILE A 45 -1.72 -7.36 -7.11
CA ILE A 45 -2.20 -8.42 -6.25
C ILE A 45 -2.75 -9.55 -7.10
N TYR A 46 -3.74 -9.26 -7.96
CA TYR A 46 -4.37 -10.27 -8.80
C TYR A 46 -3.37 -11.06 -9.64
N LYS A 47 -2.44 -10.36 -10.30
CA LYS A 47 -1.47 -10.99 -11.22
C LYS A 47 -0.45 -11.90 -10.54
N ASN A 48 -0.32 -11.81 -9.21
CA ASN A 48 0.66 -12.57 -8.44
C ASN A 48 0.02 -13.53 -7.43
N GLY A 49 -1.31 -13.64 -7.41
CA GLY A 49 -2.03 -14.61 -6.59
C GLY A 49 -2.73 -15.66 -7.44
N GLU A 50 -3.15 -16.73 -6.78
CA GLU A 50 -4.02 -17.76 -7.34
C GLU A 50 -5.38 -17.65 -6.65
N TRP A 51 -6.46 -17.64 -7.45
CA TRP A 51 -7.79 -17.27 -6.96
C TRP A 51 -8.79 -18.39 -7.19
N SER A 52 -9.42 -18.82 -6.11
CA SER A 52 -10.50 -19.81 -6.10
C SER A 52 -11.82 -19.20 -6.55
N ASP A 53 -12.82 -20.03 -6.88
CA ASP A 53 -14.17 -19.54 -7.13
C ASP A 53 -14.76 -18.83 -5.90
N GLN A 54 -14.44 -19.28 -4.68
CA GLN A 54 -14.87 -18.61 -3.44
C GLN A 54 -14.29 -17.19 -3.33
N ASP A 55 -13.04 -16.97 -3.74
CA ASP A 55 -12.46 -15.62 -3.76
C ASP A 55 -13.25 -14.66 -4.67
N TYR A 56 -13.79 -15.16 -5.78
CA TYR A 56 -14.67 -14.37 -6.65
C TYR A 56 -16.00 -14.05 -5.98
N LEU A 57 -16.62 -15.02 -5.31
CA LEU A 57 -17.87 -14.81 -4.58
C LEU A 57 -17.68 -13.76 -3.49
N ASP A 58 -16.66 -13.91 -2.65
CA ASP A 58 -16.35 -12.97 -1.56
C ASP A 58 -16.04 -11.57 -2.11
N ALA A 59 -15.28 -11.48 -3.22
CA ALA A 59 -14.96 -10.21 -3.84
C ALA A 59 -16.19 -9.49 -4.40
N ILE A 60 -17.08 -10.22 -5.07
CA ILE A 60 -18.36 -9.67 -5.57
C ILE A 60 -19.21 -9.19 -4.40
N MET A 61 -19.35 -9.99 -3.34
CA MET A 61 -20.10 -9.58 -2.13
C MET A 61 -19.56 -8.29 -1.54
N SER A 62 -18.24 -8.18 -1.40
CA SER A 62 -17.59 -6.99 -0.86
C SER A 62 -17.84 -5.71 -1.67
N THR A 63 -18.26 -5.82 -2.94
CA THR A 63 -18.63 -4.67 -3.79
C THR A 63 -19.94 -4.02 -3.34
N TYR A 64 -20.74 -4.74 -2.54
CA TYR A 64 -22.06 -4.30 -2.07
C TYR A 64 -22.14 -4.04 -0.54
N GLU A 65 -21.05 -4.30 0.21
CA GLU A 65 -20.96 -4.01 1.66
C GLU A 65 -20.78 -2.51 1.99
N PRO A 66 -20.89 -2.11 3.28
CA PRO A 66 -21.93 -1.21 3.82
C PRO A 66 -21.87 0.25 3.32
N GLY A 67 -23.05 0.86 3.18
CA GLY A 67 -23.22 2.27 2.78
C GLY A 67 -24.12 2.45 1.54
N THR A 68 -24.53 1.37 0.90
CA THR A 68 -25.56 1.39 -0.15
C THR A 68 -26.92 1.02 0.44
N TYR A 69 -28.01 1.57 -0.13
CA TYR A 69 -29.38 1.20 0.26
C TYR A 69 -29.70 -0.29 0.02
N LYS A 70 -28.87 -1.03 -0.72
CA LYS A 70 -29.11 -2.41 -1.11
C LYS A 70 -28.25 -3.35 -0.27
N LYS A 71 -28.87 -4.22 0.52
CA LYS A 71 -28.16 -5.16 1.38
C LYS A 71 -28.07 -6.52 0.68
N ALA A 72 -26.91 -6.79 0.07
CA ALA A 72 -26.63 -8.10 -0.53
C ALA A 72 -26.42 -9.14 0.59
N TYR A 73 -26.99 -10.33 0.43
CA TYR A 73 -26.84 -11.42 1.42
C TYR A 73 -26.28 -12.71 0.84
N ALA A 74 -26.27 -12.87 -0.49
CA ALA A 74 -25.74 -14.06 -1.13
C ALA A 74 -25.30 -13.78 -2.58
N VAL A 75 -24.32 -14.54 -3.06
CA VAL A 75 -23.89 -14.56 -4.46
C VAL A 75 -23.70 -16.01 -4.91
N GLY A 76 -24.16 -16.31 -6.13
CA GLY A 76 -24.02 -17.61 -6.75
C GLY A 76 -23.41 -17.50 -8.14
N LYS A 77 -22.66 -18.51 -8.52
CA LYS A 77 -22.06 -18.64 -9.86
C LYS A 77 -23.08 -19.24 -10.83
N GLU A 78 -23.00 -18.85 -12.09
CA GLU A 78 -23.75 -19.49 -13.18
C GLU A 78 -23.71 -21.03 -13.08
N GLY A 79 -24.89 -21.65 -13.17
CA GLY A 79 -25.07 -23.10 -13.00
C GLY A 79 -25.52 -23.52 -11.58
N ASP A 80 -25.44 -22.63 -10.60
CA ASP A 80 -25.96 -22.86 -9.26
C ASP A 80 -27.50 -22.82 -9.25
N LYS A 81 -28.13 -23.95 -8.92
CA LYS A 81 -29.60 -24.11 -8.95
C LYS A 81 -30.32 -23.26 -7.91
N ASP A 82 -29.63 -22.87 -6.83
CA ASP A 82 -30.24 -22.01 -5.80
C ASP A 82 -30.33 -20.55 -6.26
N PHE A 83 -29.59 -20.18 -7.32
CA PHE A 83 -29.55 -18.81 -7.84
C PHE A 83 -30.17 -18.70 -9.23
N PHE A 84 -30.02 -19.70 -10.08
CA PHE A 84 -30.44 -19.67 -11.48
C PHE A 84 -31.60 -20.62 -11.73
N GLY A 85 -32.74 -20.07 -12.18
CA GLY A 85 -33.92 -20.85 -12.52
C GLY A 85 -33.78 -21.63 -13.83
N VAL A 86 -34.62 -22.65 -14.00
CA VAL A 86 -34.76 -23.39 -15.26
C VAL A 86 -35.25 -22.41 -16.35
N GLY A 87 -34.43 -22.18 -17.38
CA GLY A 87 -34.76 -21.29 -18.50
C GLY A 87 -34.08 -19.91 -18.51
N GLU A 88 -33.22 -19.59 -17.53
CA GLU A 88 -32.46 -18.31 -17.53
C GLU A 88 -31.33 -18.25 -18.60
N SER A 89 -31.10 -19.32 -19.37
CA SER A 89 -29.98 -19.43 -20.32
C SER A 89 -29.99 -18.37 -21.42
N GLU A 90 -31.16 -18.05 -21.97
CA GLU A 90 -31.28 -17.03 -23.02
C GLU A 90 -30.92 -15.63 -22.48
N ASN A 91 -31.36 -15.30 -21.26
CA ASN A 91 -31.05 -14.03 -20.61
C ASN A 91 -29.54 -13.89 -20.32
N ILE A 92 -28.93 -14.98 -19.81
CA ILE A 92 -27.49 -15.04 -19.57
C ILE A 92 -26.71 -14.82 -20.86
N GLU A 93 -27.10 -15.50 -21.94
CA GLU A 93 -26.46 -15.36 -23.24
C GLU A 93 -26.59 -13.94 -23.81
N ARG A 94 -27.78 -13.33 -23.70
CA ARG A 94 -28.02 -11.93 -24.10
C ARG A 94 -27.10 -10.97 -23.34
N ILE A 95 -27.01 -11.10 -22.02
CA ILE A 95 -26.11 -10.27 -21.20
C ILE A 95 -24.66 -10.48 -21.66
N LYS A 96 -24.20 -11.73 -21.75
CA LYS A 96 -22.81 -12.05 -22.13
C LYS A 96 -22.44 -11.52 -23.51
N LYS A 97 -23.36 -11.54 -24.49
CA LYS A 97 -23.14 -10.94 -25.82
C LYS A 97 -22.90 -9.44 -25.75
N VAL A 98 -23.70 -8.71 -24.95
CA VAL A 98 -23.50 -7.27 -24.74
C VAL A 98 -22.15 -6.99 -24.08
N VAL A 99 -21.80 -7.77 -23.05
CA VAL A 99 -20.51 -7.60 -22.36
C VAL A 99 -19.32 -7.94 -23.25
N ALA A 100 -19.41 -8.99 -24.07
CA ALA A 100 -18.38 -9.36 -25.04
C ALA A 100 -18.13 -8.21 -26.03
N HIS A 101 -19.19 -7.62 -26.58
CA HIS A 101 -19.07 -6.43 -27.44
C HIS A 101 -18.41 -5.25 -26.70
N ASP A 102 -18.73 -5.05 -25.41
CA ASP A 102 -18.11 -4.01 -24.58
C ASP A 102 -16.60 -4.22 -24.35
N THR A 103 -16.10 -5.44 -24.50
CA THR A 103 -14.65 -5.73 -24.52
C THR A 103 -13.98 -5.38 -25.85
N LYS A 104 -14.75 -4.90 -26.84
CA LYS A 104 -14.35 -4.79 -28.26
C LYS A 104 -14.01 -6.16 -28.85
N ASP A 105 -14.86 -7.14 -28.57
CA ASP A 105 -14.79 -8.52 -29.07
C ASP A 105 -13.47 -9.24 -28.74
N LYS A 106 -12.81 -8.83 -27.65
CA LYS A 106 -11.59 -9.48 -27.16
C LYS A 106 -11.89 -10.64 -26.22
N ALA A 107 -13.06 -10.64 -25.59
CA ALA A 107 -13.62 -11.78 -24.87
C ALA A 107 -14.86 -12.27 -25.62
N THR A 108 -15.00 -13.58 -25.75
CA THR A 108 -16.22 -14.22 -26.23
C THR A 108 -17.20 -14.41 -25.06
N PRO A 109 -18.51 -14.61 -25.33
CA PRO A 109 -19.47 -14.95 -24.28
C PRO A 109 -19.04 -16.15 -23.40
N ALA A 110 -18.31 -17.13 -23.96
CA ALA A 110 -17.82 -18.29 -23.23
C ALA A 110 -16.69 -17.95 -22.24
N ASP A 111 -15.92 -16.90 -22.50
CA ASP A 111 -14.84 -16.45 -21.62
C ASP A 111 -15.36 -15.72 -20.37
N LEU A 112 -16.58 -15.20 -20.44
CA LEU A 112 -17.18 -14.40 -19.38
C LEU A 112 -17.74 -15.26 -18.26
N LYS A 113 -17.44 -14.88 -17.02
CA LYS A 113 -18.00 -15.53 -15.83
C LYS A 113 -19.19 -14.73 -15.33
N LEU A 114 -20.35 -15.37 -15.19
CA LEU A 114 -21.55 -14.71 -14.71
C LEU A 114 -21.91 -15.19 -13.30
N TYR A 115 -22.35 -14.23 -12.49
CA TYR A 115 -22.80 -14.44 -11.11
C TYR A 115 -24.14 -13.73 -10.91
N LYS A 116 -24.89 -14.17 -9.90
CA LYS A 116 -26.15 -13.54 -9.48
C LYS A 116 -26.06 -13.19 -8.00
N VAL A 117 -26.37 -11.95 -7.68
CA VAL A 117 -26.33 -11.38 -6.33
C VAL A 117 -27.76 -11.19 -5.85
N LYS A 118 -28.07 -11.76 -4.69
CA LYS A 118 -29.37 -11.63 -4.03
C LYS A 118 -29.33 -10.56 -2.95
N PHE A 119 -30.44 -9.82 -2.82
CA PHE A 119 -30.58 -8.71 -1.88
C PHE A 119 -31.80 -8.89 -0.98
N GLU A 120 -31.70 -8.43 0.26
CA GLU A 120 -32.81 -8.51 1.23
C GLU A 120 -33.94 -7.54 0.86
N ASN A 121 -33.60 -6.41 0.25
CA ASN A 121 -34.47 -5.26 0.07
C ASN A 121 -34.41 -4.65 -1.35
N SER A 122 -33.94 -5.43 -2.33
CA SER A 122 -33.86 -5.03 -3.74
C SER A 122 -34.05 -6.27 -4.62
N ARG A 123 -34.38 -6.06 -5.90
CA ARG A 123 -34.27 -7.11 -6.91
C ARG A 123 -32.83 -7.61 -7.02
N ASP A 124 -32.70 -8.89 -7.32
CA ASP A 124 -31.45 -9.55 -7.69
C ASP A 124 -30.75 -8.80 -8.84
N GLN A 125 -29.43 -8.90 -8.85
CA GLN A 125 -28.58 -8.27 -9.87
C GLN A 125 -27.57 -9.27 -10.39
N TYR A 126 -27.34 -9.29 -11.70
CA TYR A 126 -26.25 -10.06 -12.27
C TYR A 126 -24.90 -9.35 -12.11
N PHE A 127 -23.81 -10.10 -12.05
CA PHE A 127 -22.45 -9.57 -12.05
C PHE A 127 -21.62 -10.35 -13.07
N VAL A 128 -21.11 -9.67 -14.08
CA VAL A 128 -20.39 -10.30 -15.19
C VAL A 128 -18.92 -9.95 -15.09
N ILE A 129 -18.07 -10.94 -14.85
CA ILE A 129 -16.63 -10.77 -14.78
C ILE A 129 -16.02 -11.10 -16.13
N ASP A 130 -15.22 -10.15 -16.62
CA ASP A 130 -14.28 -10.32 -17.71
C ASP A 130 -12.90 -10.78 -17.17
N PRO A 131 -12.52 -12.06 -17.37
CA PRO A 131 -11.22 -12.58 -16.93
C PRO A 131 -10.06 -12.10 -17.81
N THR A 132 -10.33 -11.62 -19.03
CA THR A 132 -9.33 -11.11 -19.97
C THR A 132 -8.90 -9.67 -19.65
N ASN A 133 -9.63 -9.03 -18.72
CA ASN A 133 -9.30 -7.74 -18.12
C ASN A 133 -9.34 -6.53 -19.05
N HIS A 134 -10.21 -6.55 -20.06
CA HIS A 134 -10.43 -5.45 -20.99
C HIS A 134 -11.44 -4.41 -20.49
N LEU A 135 -12.24 -4.72 -19.47
CA LEU A 135 -13.26 -3.81 -18.91
C LEU A 135 -12.77 -2.86 -17.80
N THR A 136 -11.49 -2.45 -17.79
CA THR A 136 -10.94 -1.62 -16.69
C THR A 136 -11.70 -0.31 -16.47
N SER A 137 -12.10 0.39 -17.53
CA SER A 137 -12.85 1.67 -17.43
C SER A 137 -14.33 1.49 -17.12
N LYS A 138 -14.85 0.28 -17.27
CA LYS A 138 -16.26 -0.07 -17.05
C LYS A 138 -16.47 -0.88 -15.76
N HIS A 139 -15.42 -1.09 -14.97
CA HIS A 139 -15.51 -1.80 -13.71
C HIS A 139 -16.53 -1.15 -12.77
N ASN A 140 -17.39 -1.98 -12.16
CA ASN A 140 -18.51 -1.63 -11.28
C ASN A 140 -19.60 -0.75 -11.90
N VAL A 141 -19.58 -0.51 -13.22
CA VAL A 141 -20.66 0.19 -13.93
C VAL A 141 -21.87 -0.74 -14.05
N SER A 142 -23.06 -0.19 -13.80
CA SER A 142 -24.33 -0.92 -13.85
C SER A 142 -25.08 -0.65 -15.15
N TYR A 143 -25.72 -1.67 -15.69
CA TYR A 143 -26.48 -1.65 -16.93
C TYR A 143 -27.83 -2.35 -16.73
N HIS A 144 -28.79 -2.04 -17.60
CA HIS A 144 -30.08 -2.71 -17.71
C HIS A 144 -30.56 -2.59 -19.15
N PHE A 145 -31.46 -3.48 -19.56
CA PHE A 145 -32.14 -3.34 -20.86
C PHE A 145 -33.31 -2.37 -20.73
N THR A 146 -33.33 -1.32 -21.55
CA THR A 146 -34.42 -0.33 -21.55
C THR A 146 -35.71 -0.92 -22.12
N ASN A 147 -35.59 -1.82 -23.10
CA ASN A 147 -36.70 -2.52 -23.76
C ASN A 147 -37.15 -3.80 -23.02
N ASP A 148 -36.39 -4.24 -22.01
CA ASP A 148 -36.72 -5.42 -21.21
C ASP A 148 -36.34 -5.20 -19.73
N PRO A 149 -37.05 -4.31 -19.01
CA PRO A 149 -36.75 -4.02 -17.60
C PRO A 149 -37.00 -5.22 -16.66
N GLY A 150 -37.75 -6.23 -17.13
CA GLY A 150 -38.08 -7.44 -16.38
C GLY A 150 -36.87 -8.35 -16.16
N LEU A 151 -35.92 -8.36 -17.10
CA LEU A 151 -34.67 -9.11 -17.01
C LEU A 151 -33.78 -8.65 -15.84
N GLY A 152 -33.94 -7.40 -15.39
CA GLY A 152 -33.17 -6.82 -14.31
C GLY A 152 -31.91 -6.09 -14.78
N SER A 153 -30.96 -5.95 -13.86
CA SER A 153 -29.73 -5.18 -14.11
C SER A 153 -28.49 -6.06 -13.94
N TRP A 154 -27.37 -5.61 -14.49
CA TRP A 154 -26.07 -6.25 -14.28
C TRP A 154 -24.97 -5.24 -14.01
N LYS A 155 -23.92 -5.66 -13.29
CA LYS A 155 -22.66 -4.92 -13.15
C LYS A 155 -21.54 -5.59 -13.92
N LEU A 156 -20.59 -4.78 -14.38
CA LEU A 156 -19.37 -5.26 -15.05
C LEU A 156 -18.19 -5.35 -14.10
N GLY A 157 -17.53 -6.51 -14.08
CA GLY A 157 -16.33 -6.81 -13.34
C GLY A 157 -15.12 -6.93 -14.26
N ASN A 158 -13.99 -6.38 -13.84
CA ASN A 158 -12.69 -6.67 -14.41
C ASN A 158 -11.99 -7.58 -13.40
N ALA A 159 -11.59 -8.80 -13.76
CA ALA A 159 -11.13 -9.77 -12.76
C ALA A 159 -9.98 -9.26 -11.88
N ASN A 160 -9.01 -8.54 -12.48
CA ASN A 160 -7.90 -7.92 -11.77
C ASN A 160 -8.38 -6.96 -10.69
N LEU A 161 -9.39 -6.15 -11.00
CA LEU A 161 -9.91 -5.13 -10.10
C LEU A 161 -10.87 -5.72 -9.07
N THR A 162 -11.78 -6.61 -9.47
CA THR A 162 -12.74 -7.23 -8.56
C THR A 162 -12.03 -7.94 -7.41
N ILE A 163 -11.13 -8.88 -7.70
CA ILE A 163 -10.38 -9.61 -6.69
C ILE A 163 -9.34 -8.71 -6.02
N GLY A 164 -8.59 -7.94 -6.83
CA GLY A 164 -7.50 -7.12 -6.33
C GLY A 164 -7.97 -6.05 -5.33
N TYR A 165 -9.11 -5.39 -5.60
CA TYR A 165 -9.70 -4.44 -4.67
C TYR A 165 -10.24 -5.12 -3.42
N ALA A 166 -10.91 -6.27 -3.54
CA ALA A 166 -11.41 -6.99 -2.37
C ALA A 166 -10.29 -7.38 -1.40
N LYS A 167 -9.20 -7.97 -1.90
CA LYS A 167 -8.02 -8.35 -1.09
C LYS A 167 -7.32 -7.12 -0.51
N LEU A 168 -7.14 -6.07 -1.31
CA LEU A 168 -6.49 -4.83 -0.87
C LEU A 168 -7.31 -4.13 0.22
N LYS A 169 -8.62 -3.97 0.03
CA LYS A 169 -9.54 -3.39 1.01
C LYS A 169 -9.52 -4.15 2.33
N ALA A 170 -9.59 -5.48 2.28
CA ALA A 170 -9.55 -6.31 3.49
C ALA A 170 -8.26 -6.08 4.29
N ASP A 171 -7.08 -6.07 3.64
CA ASP A 171 -5.82 -5.84 4.33
C ASP A 171 -5.69 -4.39 4.84
N VAL A 172 -6.11 -3.38 4.06
CA VAL A 172 -6.12 -1.97 4.50
C VAL A 172 -6.90 -1.81 5.80
N LEU A 173 -8.11 -2.36 5.87
CA LEU A 173 -8.95 -2.27 7.07
C LEU A 173 -8.33 -3.04 8.24
N ALA A 174 -7.80 -4.24 7.98
CA ALA A 174 -7.14 -5.04 9.02
C ALA A 174 -5.88 -4.35 9.57
N GLU A 175 -5.10 -3.67 8.73
CA GLU A 175 -3.91 -2.92 9.16
C GLU A 175 -4.28 -1.64 9.90
N PHE A 176 -5.37 -0.96 9.50
CA PHE A 176 -5.91 0.17 10.26
C PHE A 176 -6.35 -0.26 11.66
N ASP A 177 -7.07 -1.38 11.76
CA ASP A 177 -7.61 -1.90 13.01
C ASP A 177 -6.48 -2.29 13.98
N LYS A 178 -5.33 -2.78 13.48
CA LYS A 178 -4.13 -3.09 14.29
C LYS A 178 -3.25 -1.88 14.60
N ASN A 179 -3.39 -0.78 13.86
CA ASN A 179 -2.53 0.39 13.99
C ASN A 179 -2.72 1.01 15.39
N LYS A 180 -1.67 1.13 16.20
CA LYS A 180 -1.77 1.71 17.57
C LYS A 180 -1.42 3.19 17.63
N ASP A 181 -1.31 3.86 16.49
CA ASP A 181 -1.10 5.32 16.38
C ASP A 181 -2.42 6.07 16.64
N TYR A 182 -3.54 5.37 16.52
CA TYR A 182 -4.88 5.87 16.76
C TYR A 182 -5.45 5.26 18.03
N SER A 183 -6.07 6.08 18.87
CA SER A 183 -6.85 5.59 20.01
C SER A 183 -8.09 4.81 19.53
N PRO A 184 -8.70 3.96 20.38
CA PRO A 184 -9.97 3.29 20.04
C PRO A 184 -11.07 4.27 19.60
N GLU A 185 -11.17 5.42 20.24
CA GLU A 185 -12.16 6.46 19.94
C GLU A 185 -11.88 7.13 18.59
N GLU A 186 -10.61 7.38 18.25
CA GLU A 186 -10.21 7.90 16.94
C GLU A 186 -10.52 6.88 15.84
N LYS A 187 -10.22 5.60 16.06
CA LYS A 187 -10.54 4.53 15.11
C LYS A 187 -12.04 4.45 14.83
N ALA A 188 -12.88 4.52 15.85
CA ALA A 188 -14.33 4.50 15.68
C ALA A 188 -14.85 5.63 14.77
N LYS A 189 -14.16 6.78 14.75
CA LYS A 189 -14.50 7.94 13.91
C LYS A 189 -13.88 7.89 12.52
N ILE A 190 -12.64 7.39 12.39
CA ILE A 190 -11.86 7.42 11.15
C ILE A 190 -12.13 6.19 10.28
N ARG A 191 -12.35 5.01 10.88
CA ARG A 191 -12.58 3.75 10.15
C ARG A 191 -13.74 3.85 9.14
N PRO A 192 -14.92 4.41 9.48
CA PRO A 192 -16.00 4.59 8.50
C PRO A 192 -15.62 5.54 7.36
N VAL A 193 -14.77 6.53 7.62
CA VAL A 193 -14.27 7.44 6.59
C VAL A 193 -13.34 6.70 5.64
N ILE A 194 -12.45 5.83 6.15
CA ILE A 194 -11.60 4.96 5.33
C ILE A 194 -12.46 4.07 4.44
N GLU A 195 -13.43 3.34 5.01
CA GLU A 195 -14.35 2.47 4.24
C GLU A 195 -15.04 3.22 3.11
N LYS A 196 -15.56 4.42 3.41
CA LYS A 196 -16.16 5.28 2.40
C LYS A 196 -15.15 5.68 1.32
N LYS A 197 -13.94 6.12 1.67
CA LYS A 197 -12.91 6.47 0.66
C LYS A 197 -12.55 5.27 -0.21
N LEU A 198 -12.41 4.08 0.36
CA LEU A 198 -12.11 2.85 -0.39
C LEU A 198 -13.21 2.54 -1.42
N GLN A 199 -14.48 2.62 -1.02
CA GLN A 199 -15.60 2.46 -1.94
C GLN A 199 -15.58 3.50 -3.08
N LEU A 200 -15.25 4.76 -2.75
CA LEU A 200 -15.18 5.84 -3.73
C LEU A 200 -13.97 5.70 -4.69
N LEU A 201 -12.86 5.11 -4.26
CA LEU A 201 -11.70 4.83 -5.12
C LEU A 201 -12.01 3.83 -6.25
N GLU A 202 -12.99 2.96 -6.03
CA GLU A 202 -13.44 1.97 -7.01
C GLU A 202 -14.44 2.56 -8.03
N ASN A 203 -14.93 3.78 -7.81
CA ASN A 203 -15.91 4.44 -8.66
C ASN A 203 -15.23 5.36 -9.71
N PRO A 204 -15.37 5.09 -11.01
CA PRO A 204 -14.79 5.91 -12.08
C PRO A 204 -15.19 7.40 -12.04
N GLU A 205 -16.39 7.73 -11.58
CA GLU A 205 -16.89 9.11 -11.53
C GLU A 205 -16.11 9.97 -10.53
N PHE A 206 -15.68 9.37 -9.41
CA PHE A 206 -14.91 10.09 -8.40
C PHE A 206 -13.51 10.43 -8.87
N ARG A 207 -12.93 9.59 -9.73
CA ARG A 207 -11.67 9.89 -10.39
C ARG A 207 -11.78 11.06 -11.37
N LYS A 208 -12.90 11.18 -12.08
CA LYS A 208 -13.06 12.15 -13.18
C LYS A 208 -13.55 13.52 -12.71
N TYR A 209 -14.56 13.55 -11.84
CA TYR A 209 -15.26 14.79 -11.49
C TYR A 209 -15.15 15.16 -10.01
N ASN A 210 -14.92 14.20 -9.12
CA ASN A 210 -14.98 14.41 -7.67
C ASN A 210 -13.63 14.15 -6.98
N ARG A 211 -12.53 14.57 -7.63
CA ARG A 211 -11.17 14.36 -7.10
C ARG A 211 -10.91 15.06 -5.77
N PHE A 212 -11.63 16.16 -5.50
CA PHE A 212 -11.51 16.96 -4.27
C PHE A 212 -11.81 16.15 -3.00
N TYR A 213 -12.60 15.06 -3.09
CA TYR A 213 -12.78 14.13 -1.97
C TYR A 213 -11.49 13.42 -1.55
N PHE A 214 -10.42 13.49 -2.34
CA PHE A 214 -9.14 12.85 -2.06
C PHE A 214 -8.01 13.87 -1.93
N GLU A 215 -8.35 15.14 -1.80
CA GLU A 215 -7.42 16.23 -1.51
C GLU A 215 -7.47 16.52 0.00
N MET A 216 -6.30 16.79 0.60
CA MET A 216 -6.22 17.14 2.01
C MET A 216 -6.41 18.64 2.18
N GLU A 217 -7.23 19.03 3.15
CA GLU A 217 -7.44 20.45 3.49
C GLU A 217 -6.41 20.91 4.52
N GLU A 218 -5.89 22.13 4.40
CA GLU A 218 -4.79 22.61 5.25
C GLU A 218 -5.14 22.55 6.74
N TYR A 219 -6.32 23.04 7.11
CA TYR A 219 -6.78 23.05 8.51
C TYR A 219 -7.11 21.67 9.04
N GLY A 220 -7.41 20.69 8.18
CA GLY A 220 -7.60 19.30 8.61
C GLY A 220 -6.32 18.65 9.16
N ASN A 221 -5.15 19.22 8.88
CA ASN A 221 -3.89 18.71 9.44
C ASN A 221 -3.60 19.21 10.86
N TRP A 222 -4.28 20.26 11.30
CA TRP A 222 -4.04 20.86 12.61
C TRP A 222 -4.65 20.00 13.72
N THR A 223 -3.98 19.92 14.86
CA THR A 223 -4.60 19.46 16.11
C THR A 223 -5.69 20.44 16.53
N HIS A 224 -6.54 20.04 17.48
CA HIS A 224 -7.58 20.95 17.96
C HIS A 224 -6.97 22.21 18.60
N ASP A 225 -5.91 22.06 19.39
CA ASP A 225 -5.20 23.19 19.99
C ASP A 225 -4.58 24.11 18.93
N GLU A 226 -3.97 23.53 17.88
CA GLU A 226 -3.45 24.31 16.75
C GLU A 226 -4.57 25.03 15.99
N PHE A 227 -5.74 24.39 15.81
CA PHE A 227 -6.89 25.00 15.18
C PHE A 227 -7.38 26.20 16.00
N ILE A 228 -7.53 26.06 17.31
CA ILE A 228 -7.93 27.16 18.20
C ILE A 228 -6.89 28.29 18.20
N ALA A 229 -5.59 27.98 18.20
CA ALA A 229 -4.53 28.97 18.21
C ALA A 229 -4.39 29.74 16.88
N LYS A 230 -4.67 29.08 15.74
CA LYS A 230 -4.54 29.66 14.39
C LYS A 230 -5.80 30.36 13.90
N THR A 231 -6.89 30.27 14.65
CA THR A 231 -8.18 30.83 14.26
C THR A 231 -8.78 31.66 15.37
N GLN A 232 -9.66 32.59 15.02
CA GLN A 232 -10.38 33.43 15.98
C GLN A 232 -11.90 33.28 15.78
N PRO A 233 -12.74 33.50 16.81
CA PRO A 233 -14.18 33.51 16.63
C PRO A 233 -14.61 34.48 15.53
N ASP A 234 -15.58 34.08 14.72
CA ASP A 234 -16.09 34.93 13.64
C ASP A 234 -17.01 36.02 14.20
N PRO A 235 -16.63 37.31 14.14
CA PRO A 235 -17.44 38.38 14.69
C PRO A 235 -18.79 38.55 13.98
N ARG A 236 -18.92 38.06 12.73
CA ARG A 236 -20.20 38.13 11.98
C ARG A 236 -21.26 37.22 12.56
N HIS A 237 -20.84 36.19 13.29
CA HIS A 237 -21.73 35.24 13.95
C HIS A 237 -21.83 35.49 15.45
N ALA A 238 -21.29 36.59 16.00
CA ALA A 238 -21.20 36.83 17.45
C ALA A 238 -22.55 36.80 18.20
N SER A 239 -23.65 37.11 17.51
CA SER A 239 -25.01 37.06 18.07
C SER A 239 -25.69 35.69 17.97
N ASP A 240 -25.09 34.73 17.25
CA ASP A 240 -25.68 33.43 17.00
C ASP A 240 -25.55 32.53 18.23
N LYS A 241 -26.55 31.67 18.44
CA LYS A 241 -26.54 30.67 19.52
C LYS A 241 -25.34 29.70 19.42
N ASP A 242 -24.77 29.56 18.23
CA ASP A 242 -23.63 28.70 17.90
C ASP A 242 -22.40 29.53 17.45
N SER A 243 -22.31 30.79 17.89
CA SER A 243 -21.24 31.74 17.52
C SER A 243 -19.83 31.22 17.78
N ASP A 244 -19.65 30.42 18.83
CA ASP A 244 -18.41 29.76 19.21
C ASP A 244 -17.94 28.70 18.21
N LYS A 245 -18.84 28.22 17.34
CA LYS A 245 -18.55 27.20 16.32
C LYS A 245 -18.07 27.79 15.00
N TYR A 246 -18.17 29.09 14.78
CA TYR A 246 -17.69 29.76 13.57
C TYR A 246 -16.36 30.44 13.86
N ARG A 247 -15.33 30.05 13.12
CA ARG A 247 -13.98 30.58 13.29
C ARG A 247 -13.41 31.09 11.97
N ILE A 248 -12.56 32.10 12.08
CA ILE A 248 -11.87 32.71 10.96
C ILE A 248 -10.40 32.30 10.98
N TYR A 249 -9.91 31.88 9.81
CA TYR A 249 -8.50 31.71 9.52
C TYR A 249 -8.07 32.75 8.47
N VAL A 250 -7.02 33.51 8.76
CA VAL A 250 -6.48 34.49 7.82
C VAL A 250 -5.21 33.94 7.18
N GLN A 251 -5.25 33.75 5.87
CA GLN A 251 -4.14 33.23 5.08
C GLN A 251 -3.51 34.34 4.24
N ASN A 252 -2.21 34.55 4.41
CA ASN A 252 -1.46 35.47 3.55
C ASN A 252 -0.96 34.71 2.32
N THR A 253 -1.44 35.11 1.14
CA THR A 253 -1.03 34.53 -0.14
C THR A 253 -0.24 35.54 -0.97
N LYS A 254 0.41 35.09 -2.04
CA LYS A 254 1.08 35.97 -3.00
C LYS A 254 0.14 36.98 -3.68
N LEU A 255 -1.17 36.71 -3.68
CA LEU A 255 -2.21 37.55 -4.28
C LEU A 255 -2.91 38.47 -3.26
N GLY A 256 -2.50 38.41 -1.99
CA GLY A 256 -3.11 39.16 -0.90
C GLY A 256 -3.62 38.26 0.23
N THR A 257 -4.31 38.89 1.18
CA THR A 257 -4.87 38.22 2.36
C THR A 257 -6.24 37.62 2.04
N VAL A 258 -6.40 36.32 2.29
CA VAL A 258 -7.65 35.58 2.13
C VAL A 258 -8.17 35.20 3.51
N THR A 259 -9.44 35.53 3.77
CA THR A 259 -10.11 35.22 5.03
C THR A 259 -11.05 34.04 4.82
N HIS A 260 -10.78 32.92 5.50
CA HIS A 260 -11.58 31.70 5.45
C HIS A 260 -12.51 31.64 6.66
N THR A 261 -13.76 31.27 6.43
CA THR A 261 -14.73 30.98 7.50
C THR A 261 -14.86 29.48 7.62
N ILE A 262 -14.61 28.95 8.82
CA ILE A 262 -14.55 27.52 9.07
C ILE A 262 -15.47 27.21 10.25
N ARG A 263 -16.42 26.31 10.05
CA ARG A 263 -17.19 25.77 11.18
C ARG A 263 -16.35 24.69 11.86
N GLU A 264 -16.40 24.62 13.19
CA GLU A 264 -15.74 23.55 13.96
C GLU A 264 -16.11 22.16 13.40
N ALA A 265 -17.38 21.94 13.04
CA ALA A 265 -17.82 20.69 12.43
C ALA A 265 -17.12 20.38 11.10
N ASP A 266 -16.91 21.38 10.24
CA ASP A 266 -16.21 21.21 8.96
C ASP A 266 -14.72 20.92 9.19
N TYR A 267 -14.08 21.57 10.17
CA TYR A 267 -12.72 21.24 10.60
C TYR A 267 -12.62 19.78 11.07
N GLN A 268 -13.56 19.32 11.90
CA GLN A 268 -13.56 17.95 12.41
C GLN A 268 -13.75 16.92 11.27
N GLU A 269 -14.61 17.20 10.29
CA GLU A 269 -14.75 16.36 9.09
C GLU A 269 -13.47 16.36 8.23
N ALA A 270 -12.88 17.53 7.99
CA ALA A 270 -11.62 17.66 7.26
C ALA A 270 -10.48 16.92 7.95
N ARG A 271 -10.39 17.02 9.28
CA ARG A 271 -9.39 16.30 10.07
C ARG A 271 -9.52 14.79 9.95
N LYS A 272 -10.74 14.26 10.11
CA LYS A 272 -11.00 12.83 9.91
C LYS A 272 -10.66 12.39 8.47
N SER A 273 -11.02 13.20 7.47
CA SER A 273 -10.71 12.94 6.06
C SER A 273 -9.20 12.92 5.80
N ASN A 274 -8.44 13.89 6.32
CA ASN A 274 -6.99 13.97 6.17
C ASN A 274 -6.28 12.80 6.84
N LEU A 275 -6.69 12.42 8.06
CA LEU A 275 -6.11 11.27 8.75
C LEU A 275 -6.36 9.97 7.97
N ALA A 276 -7.56 9.78 7.42
CA ALA A 276 -7.88 8.65 6.54
C ALA A 276 -7.01 8.66 5.27
N LEU A 277 -6.89 9.80 4.58
CA LEU A 277 -6.08 9.93 3.37
C LEU A 277 -4.60 9.69 3.64
N LYS A 278 -4.05 10.26 4.73
CA LYS A 278 -2.67 10.05 5.16
C LYS A 278 -2.39 8.58 5.42
N PHE A 279 -3.31 7.90 6.11
CA PHE A 279 -3.21 6.45 6.33
C PHE A 279 -3.19 5.67 5.00
N LEU A 280 -4.12 5.96 4.08
CA LEU A 280 -4.19 5.28 2.78
C LEU A 280 -2.93 5.50 1.92
N HIS A 281 -2.42 6.74 1.88
CA HIS A 281 -1.18 7.07 1.19
C HIS A 281 0.02 6.32 1.78
N ASN A 282 0.16 6.33 3.10
CA ASN A 282 1.24 5.63 3.78
C ASN A 282 1.16 4.12 3.53
N TYR A 283 -0.02 3.53 3.69
CA TYR A 283 -0.23 2.11 3.43
C TYR A 283 0.21 1.71 2.01
N LEU A 284 -0.20 2.47 0.99
CA LEU A 284 0.18 2.15 -0.40
C LEU A 284 1.67 2.33 -0.64
N ALA A 285 2.29 3.35 -0.03
CA ALA A 285 3.74 3.56 -0.10
C ALA A 285 4.50 2.40 0.57
N ASP A 286 4.05 1.95 1.73
CA ASP A 286 4.64 0.82 2.47
C ASP A 286 4.52 -0.49 1.66
N THR A 287 3.34 -0.73 1.06
CA THR A 287 3.14 -1.88 0.16
C THR A 287 4.05 -1.79 -1.06
N TYR A 288 4.23 -0.60 -1.64
CA TYR A 288 5.15 -0.42 -2.76
C TYR A 288 6.60 -0.70 -2.37
N ASN A 289 7.06 -0.15 -1.25
CA ASN A 289 8.41 -0.37 -0.73
C ASN A 289 8.66 -1.86 -0.47
N LEU A 290 7.72 -2.54 0.20
CA LEU A 290 7.78 -3.98 0.44
C LEU A 290 7.99 -4.78 -0.86
N VAL A 291 7.23 -4.46 -1.92
CA VAL A 291 7.34 -5.17 -3.21
C VAL A 291 8.68 -4.88 -3.89
N ILE A 292 9.16 -3.64 -3.84
CA ILE A 292 10.46 -3.27 -4.42
C ILE A 292 11.61 -3.94 -3.67
N GLU A 293 11.57 -3.95 -2.33
CA GLU A 293 12.57 -4.59 -1.48
C GLU A 293 12.64 -6.09 -1.74
N GLN A 294 11.49 -6.76 -1.82
CA GLN A 294 11.44 -8.18 -2.14
C GLN A 294 12.00 -8.48 -3.55
N HIS A 295 11.66 -7.65 -4.55
CA HIS A 295 12.21 -7.81 -5.90
C HIS A 295 13.73 -7.66 -5.92
N PHE A 296 14.23 -6.64 -5.21
CA PHE A 296 15.65 -6.39 -5.04
C PHE A 296 16.36 -7.57 -4.38
N GLU A 297 15.82 -8.11 -3.28
CA GLU A 297 16.40 -9.28 -2.60
C GLU A 297 16.41 -10.52 -3.49
N ARG A 298 15.35 -10.75 -4.27
CA ARG A 298 15.31 -11.87 -5.23
C ARG A 298 16.37 -11.72 -6.33
N ASP A 299 16.58 -10.51 -6.82
CA ASP A 299 17.60 -10.27 -7.84
C ASP A 299 19.02 -10.35 -7.27
N LEU A 300 19.23 -9.98 -6.00
CA LEU A 300 20.47 -10.25 -5.27
C LEU A 300 20.74 -11.76 -5.14
N ASP A 301 19.71 -12.55 -4.81
CA ASP A 301 19.81 -14.01 -4.71
C ASP A 301 20.26 -14.66 -6.03
N LYS A 302 19.81 -14.14 -7.17
CA LYS A 302 20.20 -14.66 -8.50
C LYS A 302 21.65 -14.36 -8.88
N GLN A 303 22.26 -13.31 -8.32
CA GLN A 303 23.59 -12.86 -8.75
C GLN A 303 24.73 -13.71 -8.20
N THR A 304 24.51 -14.51 -7.15
CA THR A 304 25.61 -15.20 -6.45
C THR A 304 25.21 -16.51 -5.80
N HIS A 305 26.06 -17.54 -5.94
CA HIS A 305 25.97 -18.76 -5.13
C HIS A 305 26.31 -18.55 -3.64
N ALA A 306 27.09 -17.51 -3.30
CA ALA A 306 27.51 -17.20 -1.93
C ALA A 306 26.93 -15.85 -1.49
N ARG A 307 25.96 -15.88 -0.58
CA ARG A 307 25.23 -14.71 -0.11
C ARG A 307 26.10 -13.82 0.79
N ALA A 308 26.29 -12.56 0.38
CA ALA A 308 27.09 -11.59 1.15
C ALA A 308 26.49 -11.20 2.51
N TRP A 309 25.26 -11.58 2.81
CA TRP A 309 24.61 -11.34 4.11
C TRP A 309 24.49 -12.60 4.98
N GLU A 310 25.12 -13.72 4.61
CA GLU A 310 25.18 -14.92 5.45
C GLU A 310 26.43 -14.96 6.33
N GLN A 311 26.27 -15.45 7.56
CA GLN A 311 27.35 -15.48 8.55
C GLN A 311 28.44 -16.42 8.07
N LYS A 312 29.69 -15.95 8.07
CA LYS A 312 30.82 -16.76 7.68
C LYS A 312 31.00 -17.90 8.69
N LYS A 313 30.90 -19.14 8.20
CA LYS A 313 30.99 -20.35 9.04
C LYS A 313 32.36 -20.52 9.72
N GLN A 314 33.42 -19.96 9.12
CA GLN A 314 34.79 -20.04 9.63
C GLN A 314 35.47 -18.67 9.60
N ILE A 315 35.70 -18.09 10.79
CA ILE A 315 36.39 -16.81 11.00
C ILE A 315 37.66 -17.06 11.81
N ASN A 316 38.80 -16.54 11.35
CA ASN A 316 40.09 -16.73 12.01
C ASN A 316 40.14 -16.06 13.41
N LYS A 317 41.08 -16.49 14.26
CA LYS A 317 41.14 -16.10 15.68
C LYS A 317 41.37 -14.59 15.87
N GLU A 318 42.23 -14.00 15.05
CA GLU A 318 42.58 -12.58 15.12
C GLU A 318 41.41 -11.67 14.73
N THR A 319 40.71 -12.00 13.64
CA THR A 319 39.52 -11.30 13.18
C THR A 319 38.40 -11.40 14.21
N ARG A 320 38.23 -12.57 14.85
CA ARG A 320 37.25 -12.75 15.92
C ARG A 320 37.56 -11.88 17.14
N ALA A 321 38.82 -11.83 17.57
CA ALA A 321 39.24 -10.94 18.65
C ALA A 321 38.99 -9.46 18.33
N MET A 322 39.17 -9.05 17.06
CA MET A 322 38.85 -7.69 16.60
C MET A 322 37.34 -7.40 16.61
N MET A 323 36.53 -8.34 16.12
CA MET A 323 35.07 -8.27 16.20
C MET A 323 34.58 -8.18 17.64
N ASP A 324 35.23 -8.89 18.57
CA ASP A 324 34.84 -8.87 19.98
C ASP A 324 35.09 -7.50 20.63
N LYS A 325 36.22 -6.87 20.28
CA LYS A 325 36.69 -5.61 20.86
C LYS A 325 36.16 -4.34 20.18
N THR A 326 35.52 -4.45 19.02
CA THR A 326 35.11 -3.24 18.27
C THR A 326 34.05 -2.41 18.99
N GLN A 327 34.26 -1.10 19.01
CA GLN A 327 33.30 -0.13 19.55
C GLN A 327 32.09 0.07 18.63
N LEU A 328 32.15 -0.35 17.36
CA LEU A 328 31.02 -0.25 16.41
C LEU A 328 29.77 -1.02 16.89
N LYS A 329 29.92 -1.98 17.81
CA LYS A 329 28.80 -2.66 18.49
C LYS A 329 27.87 -1.70 19.25
N GLN A 330 28.29 -0.46 19.52
CA GLN A 330 27.38 0.54 20.08
C GLN A 330 26.27 0.93 19.11
N TYR A 331 26.51 0.86 17.80
CA TYR A 331 25.56 1.21 16.74
C TYR A 331 24.98 0.01 16.01
N PHE A 332 25.65 -1.15 16.07
CA PHE A 332 25.26 -2.37 15.36
C PHE A 332 24.96 -3.51 16.34
N LYS A 333 23.93 -4.30 16.05
CA LYS A 333 23.60 -5.52 16.83
C LYS A 333 24.75 -6.52 16.79
N ALA A 334 25.42 -6.61 15.64
CA ALA A 334 26.63 -7.39 15.46
C ALA A 334 27.51 -6.75 14.38
N VAL A 335 28.82 -6.96 14.47
CA VAL A 335 29.81 -6.52 13.47
C VAL A 335 30.60 -7.75 13.04
N GLU A 336 30.49 -8.11 11.77
CA GLU A 336 31.20 -9.24 11.17
C GLU A 336 32.28 -8.73 10.21
N LEU A 337 33.51 -9.18 10.42
CA LEU A 337 34.64 -8.91 9.56
C LEU A 337 34.98 -10.19 8.78
N ASP A 338 35.09 -10.10 7.47
CA ASP A 338 35.61 -11.21 6.67
C ASP A 338 37.11 -11.42 6.96
N ASN A 339 37.60 -12.67 6.88
CA ASN A 339 39.02 -12.99 7.04
C ASN A 339 39.94 -12.20 6.09
N ASP A 340 39.43 -11.79 4.93
CA ASP A 340 40.19 -11.01 3.96
C ASP A 340 40.27 -9.50 4.31
N VAL A 341 39.58 -9.06 5.37
CA VAL A 341 39.61 -7.66 5.83
C VAL A 341 40.99 -7.33 6.37
N ASP A 342 41.59 -6.27 5.85
CA ASP A 342 42.80 -5.67 6.42
C ASP A 342 42.48 -5.08 7.81
N LEU A 343 42.93 -5.77 8.86
CA LEU A 343 42.65 -5.41 10.24
C LEU A 343 43.35 -4.11 10.66
N ASP A 344 44.46 -3.74 10.02
CA ASP A 344 45.17 -2.51 10.33
C ASP A 344 44.48 -1.31 9.69
N LEU A 345 44.01 -1.46 8.44
CA LEU A 345 43.15 -0.48 7.80
C LEU A 345 41.84 -0.30 8.57
N TYR A 346 41.25 -1.40 9.07
CA TYR A 346 40.03 -1.33 9.87
C TYR A 346 40.23 -0.54 11.18
N LYS A 347 41.36 -0.72 11.88
CA LYS A 347 41.68 0.05 13.08
C LYS A 347 41.73 1.57 12.80
N GLN A 348 42.16 1.96 11.60
CA GLN A 348 42.19 3.37 11.17
C GLN A 348 40.80 3.89 10.79
N LEU A 349 39.99 3.07 10.11
CA LEU A 349 38.67 3.45 9.61
C LEU A 349 37.60 3.49 10.73
N SER A 350 37.67 2.58 11.70
CA SER A 350 36.65 2.42 12.74
C SER A 350 36.37 3.72 13.54
N PRO A 351 37.38 4.49 13.98
CA PRO A 351 37.15 5.81 14.62
C PRO A 351 36.41 6.82 13.72
N GLU A 352 36.67 6.84 12.41
CA GLU A 352 35.96 7.71 11.47
C GLU A 352 34.50 7.29 11.33
N MET A 353 34.24 6.00 11.18
CA MET A 353 32.89 5.44 11.16
C MET A 353 32.13 5.79 12.44
N MET A 354 32.77 5.69 13.59
CA MET A 354 32.17 6.02 14.89
C MET A 354 31.80 7.50 14.99
N ARG A 355 32.66 8.41 14.52
CA ARG A 355 32.36 9.86 14.47
C ARG A 355 31.16 10.17 13.58
N LEU A 356 31.09 9.52 12.42
CA LEU A 356 29.94 9.66 11.52
C LEU A 356 28.67 9.11 12.17
N LEU A 357 28.68 7.89 12.67
CA LEU A 357 27.51 7.24 13.28
C LEU A 357 26.94 8.01 14.48
N LYS A 358 27.75 8.83 15.15
CA LYS A 358 27.29 9.68 16.26
C LYS A 358 26.39 10.83 15.82
N ILE A 359 26.57 11.33 14.60
CA ILE A 359 25.78 12.46 14.06
C ILE A 359 24.68 12.00 13.11
N MET A 360 24.67 10.72 12.75
CA MET A 360 23.65 10.19 11.87
C MET A 360 22.43 9.71 12.70
N PRO A 361 21.19 9.84 12.18
CA PRO A 361 19.97 9.52 12.93
C PRO A 361 19.93 8.04 13.36
N ALA A 362 19.66 7.70 14.63
CA ALA A 362 19.55 6.30 15.05
C ALA A 362 18.14 5.74 14.77
N GLY A 363 18.04 4.47 14.36
CA GLY A 363 16.77 3.76 14.20
C GLY A 363 16.50 2.81 15.35
N ASP A 364 15.24 2.36 15.45
CA ASP A 364 14.73 1.59 16.58
C ASP A 364 15.43 0.24 16.75
N GLN A 365 15.91 -0.37 15.66
CA GLN A 365 16.66 -1.62 15.70
C GLN A 365 18.05 -1.46 15.12
N LYS A 366 19.06 -1.90 15.88
CA LYS A 366 20.45 -1.87 15.42
C LYS A 366 20.68 -2.89 14.29
N PRO A 367 21.17 -2.47 13.11
CA PRO A 367 21.51 -3.38 12.03
C PRO A 367 22.69 -4.29 12.38
N ILE A 368 22.89 -5.34 11.59
CA ILE A 368 24.14 -6.12 11.56
C ILE A 368 25.05 -5.49 10.51
N LEU A 369 26.27 -5.09 10.88
CA LEU A 369 27.30 -4.64 9.93
C LEU A 369 28.15 -5.82 9.48
N ARG A 370 28.40 -5.94 8.19
CA ARG A 370 29.33 -6.93 7.62
C ARG A 370 30.31 -6.26 6.67
N LEU A 371 31.61 -6.39 6.95
CA LEU A 371 32.67 -5.91 6.08
C LEU A 371 33.22 -7.09 5.26
N ARG A 372 32.95 -7.10 3.95
CA ARG A 372 33.38 -8.19 3.04
C ARG A 372 33.43 -7.76 1.58
N LYS A 373 34.16 -8.51 0.75
CA LYS A 373 34.25 -8.23 -0.71
C LYS A 373 32.88 -8.46 -1.36
N LEU A 374 32.40 -7.49 -2.14
CA LEU A 374 31.12 -7.55 -2.87
C LEU A 374 31.31 -7.79 -4.38
N GLY A 375 32.41 -8.44 -4.76
CA GLY A 375 32.90 -8.56 -6.15
C GLY A 375 31.84 -8.94 -7.18
N ASN A 376 30.96 -9.90 -6.86
CA ASN A 376 29.94 -10.40 -7.79
C ASN A 376 28.71 -9.49 -7.90
N TYR A 377 28.47 -8.63 -6.92
CA TYR A 377 27.33 -7.72 -6.91
C TYR A 377 27.64 -6.37 -7.59
N LYS A 378 28.90 -6.14 -7.99
CA LYS A 378 29.41 -4.87 -8.56
C LYS A 378 29.01 -3.64 -7.74
N ALA A 379 28.81 -3.82 -6.43
CA ALA A 379 28.33 -2.79 -5.51
C ALA A 379 29.42 -2.44 -4.48
N LYS A 380 29.39 -1.20 -3.99
CA LYS A 380 30.31 -0.70 -2.95
C LYS A 380 29.79 -0.98 -1.54
N GLY A 381 28.49 -1.22 -1.43
CA GLY A 381 27.78 -1.72 -0.27
C GLY A 381 26.33 -2.02 -0.64
N MET A 382 25.64 -2.72 0.24
CA MET A 382 24.22 -3.06 0.10
C MET A 382 23.58 -3.13 1.47
N TYR A 383 22.28 -2.88 1.51
CA TYR A 383 21.45 -3.16 2.68
C TYR A 383 20.48 -4.28 2.31
N VAL A 384 20.31 -5.25 3.21
CA VAL A 384 19.38 -6.38 3.08
C VAL A 384 18.27 -6.20 4.13
N PRO A 385 17.12 -5.62 3.74
CA PRO A 385 16.06 -5.23 4.68
C PRO A 385 15.54 -6.39 5.51
N SER A 386 15.27 -7.55 4.89
CA SER A 386 14.70 -8.72 5.58
C SER A 386 15.60 -9.29 6.68
N LYS A 387 16.88 -8.94 6.68
CA LYS A 387 17.88 -9.35 7.67
C LYS A 387 18.40 -8.19 8.51
N ASN A 388 17.90 -6.97 8.31
CA ASN A 388 18.44 -5.74 8.88
C ASN A 388 19.99 -5.72 8.83
N THR A 389 20.55 -6.03 7.66
CA THR A 389 22.00 -6.28 7.51
C THR A 389 22.60 -5.31 6.49
N LEU A 390 23.58 -4.53 6.95
CA LEU A 390 24.40 -3.65 6.14
C LEU A 390 25.69 -4.38 5.73
N VAL A 391 25.94 -4.49 4.44
CA VAL A 391 27.17 -5.08 3.90
C VAL A 391 27.98 -4.02 3.17
N VAL A 392 29.26 -3.90 3.48
CA VAL A 392 30.15 -2.87 2.92
C VAL A 392 31.41 -3.51 2.36
N ASP A 393 31.80 -3.12 1.14
CA ASP A 393 33.07 -3.56 0.55
C ASP A 393 34.25 -2.82 1.19
N PHE A 394 35.01 -3.55 2.01
CA PHE A 394 36.12 -3.00 2.77
C PHE A 394 37.32 -2.55 1.91
N ARG A 395 37.38 -2.94 0.63
CA ARG A 395 38.51 -2.58 -0.25
C ARG A 395 38.51 -1.11 -0.66
N ARG A 396 37.45 -0.35 -0.36
CA ARG A 396 37.33 1.06 -0.79
C ARG A 396 37.02 1.97 0.40
N ARG A 397 38.02 2.78 0.78
CA ARG A 397 38.13 3.61 2.00
C ARG A 397 37.01 4.63 2.27
N ALA A 398 36.10 4.91 1.33
CA ALA A 398 35.09 5.95 1.50
C ALA A 398 33.79 5.60 0.76
N ARG A 399 32.74 5.20 1.50
CA ARG A 399 31.31 5.31 1.10
C ARG A 399 30.27 4.76 2.09
N PHE A 400 30.68 4.45 3.33
CA PHE A 400 29.80 4.00 4.41
C PHE A 400 28.57 4.91 4.63
N ILE A 401 28.76 6.24 4.58
CA ILE A 401 27.71 7.25 4.79
C ILE A 401 26.51 7.03 3.86
N ARG A 402 26.73 6.78 2.58
CA ARG A 402 25.64 6.68 1.60
C ARG A 402 24.81 5.41 1.77
N ILE A 403 25.44 4.29 2.16
CA ILE A 403 24.74 3.02 2.36
C ILE A 403 24.00 3.04 3.70
N TRP A 404 24.56 3.70 4.71
CA TRP A 404 23.89 3.94 5.97
C TRP A 404 22.72 4.91 5.80
N LEU A 405 22.85 5.94 4.96
CA LEU A 405 21.72 6.76 4.53
C LEU A 405 20.67 5.93 3.78
N MET A 406 21.03 4.91 2.98
CA MET A 406 20.03 4.00 2.39
C MET A 406 19.28 3.15 3.41
N GLU A 407 19.92 2.72 4.50
CA GLU A 407 19.21 2.07 5.64
C GLU A 407 18.25 3.03 6.36
N ARG A 408 18.47 4.36 6.22
CA ARG A 408 17.62 5.42 6.80
C ARG A 408 16.59 6.02 5.86
N GLU A 409 16.91 6.07 4.57
CA GLU A 409 16.01 6.45 3.47
C GLU A 409 15.04 5.31 3.15
N GLN A 410 15.34 4.09 3.62
CA GLN A 410 14.29 3.12 3.88
C GLN A 410 13.66 3.46 5.24
N PRO A 411 12.33 3.65 5.29
CA PRO A 411 11.70 4.02 6.53
C PRO A 411 11.96 2.91 7.56
N ALA A 412 12.80 3.22 8.55
CA ALA A 412 12.43 2.84 9.90
C ALA A 412 10.99 3.31 10.04
N ILE A 413 10.10 2.41 10.44
CA ILE A 413 8.80 2.80 10.95
C ILE A 413 9.08 3.39 12.33
N PRO A 414 9.02 4.72 12.52
CA PRO A 414 8.36 5.26 13.67
C PRO A 414 7.03 5.87 13.24
N ARG A 415 6.07 5.68 14.12
CA ARG A 415 4.79 6.38 14.13
C ARG A 415 5.03 7.87 13.91
N SER A 416 4.26 8.47 13.03
CA SER A 416 4.27 9.89 12.61
C SER A 416 5.24 10.28 11.45
N SER A 417 4.61 10.78 10.37
CA SER A 417 5.10 11.56 9.20
C SER A 417 6.56 12.03 9.17
N THR A 418 7.29 12.06 8.04
CA THR A 418 7.06 12.93 6.85
C THR A 418 8.03 12.55 5.69
N SER A 419 7.62 12.77 4.43
CA SER A 419 8.29 12.68 3.10
C SER A 419 9.82 12.49 2.91
N MET A 420 10.17 11.73 1.85
CA MET A 420 11.17 11.93 0.74
C MET A 420 11.74 10.54 0.36
N GLY A 421 11.88 10.10 -0.89
CA GLY A 421 12.39 10.70 -2.12
C GLY A 421 13.46 9.74 -2.67
N THR A 422 13.10 8.84 -3.59
CA THR A 422 14.01 7.78 -4.09
C THR A 422 15.11 8.36 -4.99
N ILE A 423 16.38 8.29 -4.56
CA ILE A 423 17.53 8.61 -5.43
C ILE A 423 18.08 7.31 -6.04
N TRP A 424 17.82 7.12 -7.34
CA TRP A 424 18.67 6.30 -8.21
C TRP A 424 19.98 7.06 -8.50
N ILE A 425 21.08 6.33 -8.70
CA ILE A 425 22.00 6.42 -9.86
C ILE A 425 23.29 5.65 -9.54
N GLY A 426 23.67 4.81 -10.51
CA GLY A 426 24.88 4.01 -10.54
C GLY A 426 26.18 4.78 -10.85
N ILE A 427 27.20 3.96 -11.13
CA ILE A 427 28.65 4.22 -11.35
C ILE A 427 29.52 4.16 -10.06
#